data_AF-A0A1E7EZ40-F1
#
_entry.id   AF-A0A1E7EZ40-F1
#
_cell.length_a   1.000
_cell.length_b   1.000
_cell.length_c   1.000
_cell.angle_alpha   90.00
_cell.angle_beta   90.00
_cell.angle_gamma   90.00
#
_symmetry.space_group_name_H-M   'P 1'
#
loop_
_entity.id
_entity.type
_entity.pdbx_description
1 polymer ?
#
loop_
_entity_poly.entity_id
_entity_poly.type
_entity_poly.pdbx_seq_one_letter_code
_entity_poly.pdbx_strand_id
1 'polypeptide(L)'
;SDDDDISCWNTAGITNMDRAFWSYSYGGLKLFNDPLECWNVGQVTSMNLMFFNKKKFNQPIGSWDVSQVKDMEDMFSDSESFNQPLDSWDVSQVENMRLMFYYADVFNQSIGSWNVSQVTDMYNMFKSAYVFNQSIGSWNVSQVTDMRQMIYNALSFNQPLDTWDVSKVKTMSRMFRDSPSFNQCLSTWAEKTSDTVNTFGMF
;
A
#
# COMPACT_ATOMS: atom_id res chain seq x y z
N SER A 1 -17.91 28.08 -11.46
CA SER A 1 -17.34 28.08 -10.10
C SER A 1 -15.89 27.78 -10.28
N ASP A 2 -15.05 28.68 -9.80
CA ASP A 2 -13.61 28.69 -10.04
C ASP A 2 -13.00 27.35 -9.62
N ASP A 3 -12.67 26.56 -10.64
CA ASP A 3 -11.85 25.35 -10.49
C ASP A 3 -10.42 25.90 -10.37
N ASP A 4 -10.05 26.32 -9.16
CA ASP A 4 -8.73 26.84 -8.88
C ASP A 4 -7.73 25.73 -9.24
N ASP A 5 -6.97 25.94 -10.31
CA ASP A 5 -5.94 25.04 -10.78
C ASP A 5 -4.96 24.74 -9.64
N ILE A 6 -5.02 23.50 -9.15
CA ILE A 6 -4.21 23.04 -8.02
C ILE A 6 -2.85 22.51 -8.45
N SER A 7 -2.59 22.41 -9.75
CA SER A 7 -1.42 21.69 -10.28
C SER A 7 -0.10 22.22 -9.78
N CYS A 8 -0.04 23.53 -9.46
CA CYS A 8 1.14 24.23 -8.98
C CYS A 8 0.94 25.06 -7.71
N TRP A 9 0.12 24.56 -6.78
CA TRP A 9 0.11 25.06 -5.41
C TRP A 9 1.49 24.87 -4.74
N ASN A 10 1.91 25.86 -3.95
CA ASN A 10 3.14 25.76 -3.19
C ASN A 10 2.96 24.85 -1.96
N THR A 11 3.43 23.60 -2.06
CA THR A 11 3.34 22.60 -0.99
C THR A 11 4.65 22.39 -0.22
N ALA A 12 5.71 23.14 -0.52
CA ALA A 12 7.06 22.86 -0.01
C ALA A 12 7.20 22.93 1.52
N GLY A 13 6.29 23.63 2.21
CA GLY A 13 6.25 23.71 3.68
C GLY A 13 5.26 22.75 4.35
N ILE A 14 4.53 21.93 3.59
CA ILE A 14 3.52 21.04 4.12
C ILE A 14 4.19 19.79 4.69
N THR A 15 3.89 19.47 5.95
CA THR A 15 4.44 18.31 6.66
C THR A 15 3.42 17.18 6.87
N ASN A 16 2.14 17.46 6.64
CA ASN A 16 1.04 16.50 6.79
C ASN A 16 0.08 16.69 5.60
N MET A 17 -0.12 15.63 4.83
CA MET A 17 -1.07 15.57 3.72
C MET A 17 -2.19 14.54 3.99
N ASP A 18 -2.43 14.24 5.26
CA ASP A 18 -3.48 13.33 5.66
C ASP A 18 -4.81 13.84 5.13
N ARG A 19 -5.54 12.97 4.46
CA ARG A 19 -6.88 13.26 3.95
C ARG A 19 -6.93 14.47 3.00
N ALA A 20 -5.81 14.87 2.38
CA ALA A 20 -5.75 16.08 1.55
C ALA A 20 -6.83 16.11 0.44
N PHE A 21 -7.16 14.94 -0.14
CA PHE A 21 -8.26 14.82 -1.09
C PHE A 21 -9.45 14.05 -0.54
N TRP A 22 -9.42 13.53 0.69
CA TRP A 22 -10.48 12.69 1.23
C TRP A 22 -11.85 13.40 1.27
N SER A 23 -12.92 12.66 0.99
CA SER A 23 -14.28 13.20 1.03
C SER A 23 -15.30 12.15 1.46
N TYR A 24 -16.25 12.55 2.32
CA TYR A 24 -17.46 11.77 2.62
C TYR A 24 -18.52 11.82 1.50
N SER A 25 -18.43 12.79 0.59
CA SER A 25 -19.48 13.02 -0.40
C SER A 25 -19.32 12.09 -1.60
N TYR A 26 -20.43 11.45 -1.99
CA TYR A 26 -20.56 10.64 -3.22
C TYR A 26 -20.43 11.47 -4.53
N GLY A 27 -19.86 12.69 -4.47
CA GLY A 27 -19.77 13.67 -5.55
C GLY A 27 -18.41 13.74 -6.27
N GLY A 28 -18.18 14.84 -7.00
CA GLY A 28 -17.09 15.01 -7.99
C GLY A 28 -15.67 14.68 -7.52
N LEU A 29 -15.35 14.87 -6.24
CA LEU A 29 -14.05 14.49 -5.69
C LEU A 29 -13.78 12.98 -5.73
N LYS A 30 -14.77 12.12 -5.92
CA LYS A 30 -14.55 10.68 -6.17
C LYS A 30 -13.83 10.43 -7.50
N LEU A 31 -13.98 11.36 -8.44
CA LEU A 31 -13.39 11.33 -9.77
C LEU A 31 -12.09 12.14 -9.85
N PHE A 32 -11.57 12.62 -8.71
CA PHE A 32 -10.35 13.42 -8.66
C PHE A 32 -9.21 12.73 -9.41
N ASN A 33 -8.65 13.45 -10.37
CA ASN A 33 -7.48 13.05 -11.15
C ASN A 33 -6.83 14.28 -11.79
N ASP A 34 -6.81 15.42 -11.08
CA ASP A 34 -6.20 16.63 -11.61
C ASP A 34 -4.67 16.57 -11.46
N PRO A 35 -3.89 17.21 -12.36
CA PRO A 35 -2.43 17.19 -12.30
C PRO A 35 -1.88 17.71 -10.97
N LEU A 36 -0.75 17.15 -10.52
CA LEU A 36 -0.04 17.53 -9.29
C LEU A 36 1.46 17.76 -9.55
N GLU A 37 1.82 18.12 -10.77
CA GLU A 37 3.20 18.06 -11.30
C GLU A 37 4.19 18.94 -10.55
N CYS A 38 3.75 20.09 -10.03
CA CYS A 38 4.60 21.04 -9.32
C CYS A 38 4.65 20.80 -7.80
N TRP A 39 3.91 19.82 -7.28
CA TRP A 39 3.85 19.59 -5.84
C TRP A 39 5.21 19.12 -5.33
N ASN A 40 5.73 19.83 -4.34
CA ASN A 40 6.88 19.40 -3.54
C ASN A 40 6.37 18.78 -2.24
N VAL A 41 6.59 17.47 -2.08
CA VAL A 41 6.16 16.70 -0.90
C VAL A 41 7.33 16.28 0.00
N GLY A 42 8.55 16.77 -0.25
CA GLY A 42 9.76 16.32 0.44
C GLY A 42 9.86 16.68 1.93
N GLN A 43 8.89 17.43 2.47
CA GLN A 43 8.76 17.70 3.92
C GLN A 43 7.60 16.93 4.55
N VAL A 44 6.81 16.22 3.75
CA VAL A 44 5.63 15.49 4.21
C VAL A 44 6.07 14.26 4.97
N THR A 45 5.52 14.10 6.17
CA THR A 45 5.77 12.98 7.07
C THR A 45 4.59 12.02 7.18
N SER A 46 3.41 12.42 6.68
CA SER A 46 2.18 11.63 6.74
C SER A 46 1.31 11.88 5.51
N MET A 47 0.86 10.80 4.86
CA MET A 47 -0.01 10.80 3.67
C MET A 47 -1.24 9.90 3.90
N ASN A 48 -1.66 9.74 5.16
CA ASN A 48 -2.75 8.87 5.57
C ASN A 48 -4.05 9.26 4.83
N LEU A 49 -4.71 8.30 4.18
CA LEU A 49 -5.97 8.51 3.45
C LEU A 49 -5.90 9.59 2.34
N MET A 50 -4.71 10.00 1.87
CA MET A 50 -4.56 11.15 0.97
C MET A 50 -5.41 11.02 -0.30
N PHE A 51 -5.42 9.85 -0.95
CA PHE A 51 -6.22 9.53 -2.14
C PHE A 51 -7.28 8.46 -1.87
N PHE A 52 -7.73 8.32 -0.62
CA PHE A 52 -8.79 7.37 -0.28
C PHE A 52 -10.07 7.60 -1.11
N ASN A 53 -10.60 6.52 -1.69
CA ASN A 53 -11.81 6.50 -2.52
C ASN A 53 -11.74 7.42 -3.75
N LYS A 54 -10.53 7.70 -4.25
CA LYS A 54 -10.31 8.41 -5.52
C LYS A 54 -10.26 7.43 -6.66
N LYS A 55 -11.43 6.88 -7.01
CA LYS A 55 -11.58 5.80 -7.98
C LYS A 55 -10.93 6.07 -9.34
N LYS A 56 -10.78 7.33 -9.74
CA LYS A 56 -10.16 7.75 -11.00
C LYS A 56 -8.74 8.29 -10.88
N PHE A 57 -8.21 8.43 -9.67
CA PHE A 57 -6.87 8.92 -9.46
C PHE A 57 -5.85 7.99 -10.10
N ASN A 58 -5.01 8.54 -10.96
CA ASN A 58 -3.98 7.84 -11.71
C ASN A 58 -2.87 8.81 -12.18
N GLN A 59 -2.60 9.85 -11.38
CA GLN A 59 -1.60 10.88 -11.73
C GLN A 59 -0.17 10.36 -11.54
N PRO A 60 0.78 10.76 -12.41
CA PRO A 60 2.16 10.28 -12.36
C PRO A 60 2.92 10.93 -11.19
N ILE A 61 2.82 10.32 -10.02
CA ILE A 61 3.45 10.77 -8.76
C ILE A 61 4.77 10.05 -8.44
N GLY A 62 5.30 9.25 -9.38
CA GLY A 62 6.54 8.48 -9.18
C GLY A 62 7.77 9.35 -8.88
N SER A 63 7.76 10.63 -9.29
CA SER A 63 8.84 11.59 -9.03
C SER A 63 8.77 12.29 -7.67
N TRP A 64 7.75 12.00 -6.85
CA TRP A 64 7.64 12.57 -5.52
C TRP A 64 8.74 12.06 -4.59
N ASP A 65 9.35 12.99 -3.85
CA ASP A 65 10.26 12.66 -2.75
C ASP A 65 9.45 12.33 -1.49
N VAL A 66 9.27 11.02 -1.24
CA VAL A 66 8.53 10.50 -0.08
C VAL A 66 9.46 10.05 1.05
N SER A 67 10.76 10.40 1.01
CA SER A 67 11.77 9.83 1.91
C SER A 67 11.56 10.18 3.40
N GLN A 68 10.70 11.17 3.69
CA GLN A 68 10.36 11.61 5.05
C GLN A 68 9.02 11.03 5.54
N VAL A 69 8.27 10.36 4.68
CA VAL A 69 6.94 9.83 5.00
C VAL A 69 7.06 8.63 5.92
N LYS A 70 6.27 8.64 7.00
CA LYS A 70 6.20 7.58 8.01
C LYS A 70 4.89 6.81 7.97
N ASP A 71 3.81 7.47 7.57
CA ASP A 71 2.47 6.90 7.51
C ASP A 71 1.89 7.01 6.09
N MET A 72 1.58 5.86 5.50
CA MET A 72 0.90 5.73 4.20
C MET A 72 -0.40 4.91 4.31
N GLU A 73 -0.98 4.82 5.51
CA GLU A 73 -2.21 4.04 5.71
C GLU A 73 -3.34 4.56 4.81
N ASP A 74 -4.02 3.63 4.12
CA ASP A 74 -5.12 3.87 3.18
C ASP A 74 -4.81 4.86 2.03
N MET A 75 -3.55 5.19 1.74
CA MET A 75 -3.20 6.25 0.79
C MET A 75 -3.89 6.10 -0.57
N PHE A 76 -3.94 4.88 -1.13
CA PHE A 76 -4.61 4.54 -2.40
C PHE A 76 -5.80 3.59 -2.24
N SER A 77 -6.31 3.45 -1.02
CA SER A 77 -7.46 2.60 -0.72
C SER A 77 -8.69 3.05 -1.54
N ASP A 78 -9.37 2.11 -2.20
CA ASP A 78 -10.45 2.34 -3.18
C ASP A 78 -10.06 3.21 -4.40
N SER A 79 -8.77 3.36 -4.72
CA SER A 79 -8.30 4.02 -5.96
C SER A 79 -8.25 3.05 -7.14
N GLU A 80 -9.43 2.61 -7.60
CA GLU A 80 -9.61 1.54 -8.59
C GLU A 80 -8.83 1.72 -9.90
N SER A 81 -8.53 2.94 -10.32
CA SER A 81 -7.81 3.23 -11.58
C SER A 81 -6.29 3.44 -11.41
N PHE A 82 -5.79 3.46 -10.17
CA PHE A 82 -4.40 3.82 -9.90
C PHE A 82 -3.44 2.69 -10.32
N ASN A 83 -2.51 3.01 -11.22
CA ASN A 83 -1.50 2.05 -11.72
C ASN A 83 -0.24 2.77 -12.24
N GLN A 84 0.22 3.78 -11.50
CA GLN A 84 1.43 4.55 -11.85
C GLN A 84 2.68 3.97 -11.18
N PRO A 85 3.86 4.05 -11.85
CA PRO A 85 5.10 3.51 -11.31
C PRO A 85 5.50 4.22 -10.01
N LEU A 86 5.92 3.44 -9.01
CA LEU A 86 6.34 3.89 -7.68
C LEU A 86 7.70 3.29 -7.26
N ASP A 87 8.42 2.67 -8.19
CA ASP A 87 9.67 1.94 -7.93
C ASP A 87 10.81 2.85 -7.45
N SER A 88 10.73 4.15 -7.76
CA SER A 88 11.65 5.21 -7.34
C SER A 88 11.38 5.76 -5.94
N TRP A 89 10.27 5.42 -5.30
CA TRP A 89 9.96 5.91 -3.95
C TRP A 89 10.88 5.32 -2.90
N ASP A 90 11.51 6.18 -2.11
CA ASP A 90 12.21 5.77 -0.88
C ASP A 90 11.21 5.68 0.27
N VAL A 91 10.72 4.47 0.54
CA VAL A 91 9.80 4.17 1.65
C VAL A 91 10.51 3.70 2.92
N SER A 92 11.83 3.89 3.04
CA SER A 92 12.63 3.33 4.14
C SER A 92 12.29 3.86 5.53
N GLN A 93 11.58 4.99 5.63
CA GLN A 93 11.08 5.58 6.87
C GLN A 93 9.61 5.25 7.16
N VAL A 94 8.92 4.53 6.28
CA VAL A 94 7.51 4.20 6.46
C VAL A 94 7.36 3.11 7.52
N GLU A 95 6.55 3.38 8.54
CA GLU A 95 6.27 2.50 9.67
C GLU A 95 4.89 1.82 9.53
N ASN A 96 3.95 2.47 8.81
CA ASN A 96 2.56 2.06 8.64
C ASN A 96 2.15 2.02 7.16
N MET A 97 1.78 0.84 6.65
CA MET A 97 1.27 0.62 5.28
C MET A 97 -0.10 -0.08 5.27
N ARG A 98 -0.85 0.01 6.36
CA ARG A 98 -2.20 -0.58 6.47
C ARG A 98 -3.07 -0.12 5.31
N LEU A 99 -3.78 -1.06 4.68
CA LEU A 99 -4.78 -0.78 3.65
C LEU A 99 -4.29 0.04 2.42
N MET A 100 -2.98 0.25 2.25
CA MET A 100 -2.44 1.21 1.28
C MET A 100 -2.98 1.02 -0.15
N PHE A 101 -3.16 -0.23 -0.60
CA PHE A 101 -3.73 -0.61 -1.91
C PHE A 101 -5.00 -1.46 -1.78
N TYR A 102 -5.75 -1.30 -0.69
CA TYR A 102 -7.04 -1.97 -0.49
C TYR A 102 -8.03 -1.59 -1.62
N TYR A 103 -8.59 -2.56 -2.35
CA TYR A 103 -9.43 -2.29 -3.53
C TYR A 103 -8.79 -1.36 -4.59
N ALA A 104 -7.46 -1.41 -4.74
CA ALA A 104 -6.77 -0.82 -5.89
C ALA A 104 -6.81 -1.81 -7.07
N ASP A 105 -8.01 -1.98 -7.65
CA ASP A 105 -8.38 -3.06 -8.56
C ASP A 105 -7.35 -3.38 -9.66
N VAL A 106 -6.74 -2.35 -10.24
CA VAL A 106 -5.84 -2.46 -11.40
C VAL A 106 -4.35 -2.23 -11.08
N PHE A 107 -4.00 -2.01 -9.80
CA PHE A 107 -2.62 -1.74 -9.42
C PHE A 107 -1.73 -2.98 -9.62
N ASN A 108 -0.70 -2.85 -10.45
CA ASN A 108 0.26 -3.93 -10.72
C ASN A 108 1.67 -3.41 -11.03
N GLN A 109 2.06 -2.27 -10.45
CA GLN A 109 3.38 -1.69 -10.67
C GLN A 109 4.42 -2.28 -9.72
N SER A 110 5.65 -2.41 -10.23
CA SER A 110 6.75 -3.01 -9.48
C SER A 110 7.08 -2.17 -8.23
N ILE A 111 7.07 -2.84 -7.08
CA ILE A 111 7.42 -2.28 -5.76
C ILE A 111 8.39 -3.19 -4.99
N GLY A 112 8.98 -4.18 -5.68
CA GLY A 112 9.91 -5.14 -5.08
C GLY A 112 11.23 -4.53 -4.60
N SER A 113 11.56 -3.33 -5.07
CA SER A 113 12.72 -2.53 -4.64
C SER A 113 12.51 -1.81 -3.31
N TRP A 114 11.27 -1.71 -2.83
CA TRP A 114 10.97 -0.97 -1.60
C TRP A 114 11.66 -1.55 -0.37
N ASN A 115 12.29 -0.67 0.40
CA ASN A 115 12.83 -1.02 1.72
C ASN A 115 11.73 -0.89 2.78
N VAL A 116 11.03 -1.99 3.08
CA VAL A 116 9.96 -2.03 4.08
C VAL A 116 10.42 -2.42 5.49
N SER A 117 11.73 -2.35 5.79
CA SER A 117 12.28 -2.88 7.05
C SER A 117 11.81 -2.19 8.34
N GLN A 118 11.22 -0.99 8.23
CA GLN A 118 10.62 -0.27 9.37
C GLN A 118 9.11 -0.51 9.49
N VAL A 119 8.46 -1.14 8.51
CA VAL A 119 7.02 -1.36 8.52
C VAL A 119 6.66 -2.40 9.58
N THR A 120 5.69 -2.05 10.43
CA THR A 120 5.22 -2.92 11.51
C THR A 120 3.82 -3.50 11.28
N ASP A 121 3.06 -2.92 10.34
CA ASP A 121 1.68 -3.29 10.05
C ASP A 121 1.37 -3.26 8.54
N MET A 122 0.91 -4.39 8.01
CA MET A 122 0.53 -4.60 6.62
C MET A 122 -0.91 -5.13 6.49
N TYR A 123 -1.76 -4.89 7.51
CA TYR A 123 -3.16 -5.28 7.49
C TYR A 123 -3.87 -4.83 6.20
N ASN A 124 -4.51 -5.76 5.49
CA ASN A 124 -5.24 -5.53 4.24
C ASN A 124 -4.47 -4.82 3.10
N MET A 125 -3.13 -4.71 3.16
CA MET A 125 -2.37 -3.85 2.24
C MET A 125 -2.71 -4.04 0.75
N PHE A 126 -2.90 -5.29 0.30
CA PHE A 126 -3.29 -5.62 -1.09
C PHE A 126 -4.63 -6.37 -1.16
N LYS A 127 -5.47 -6.25 -0.13
CA LYS A 127 -6.76 -6.95 -0.14
C LYS A 127 -7.62 -6.44 -1.31
N SER A 128 -8.12 -7.37 -2.12
CA SER A 128 -8.85 -7.09 -3.36
C SER A 128 -8.08 -6.26 -4.41
N ALA A 129 -6.73 -6.20 -4.35
CA ALA A 129 -5.93 -5.71 -5.47
C ALA A 129 -5.86 -6.79 -6.56
N TYR A 130 -6.94 -6.92 -7.34
CA TYR A 130 -7.26 -8.13 -8.11
C TYR A 130 -6.17 -8.59 -9.07
N VAL A 131 -5.45 -7.65 -9.68
CA VAL A 131 -4.41 -7.94 -10.69
C VAL A 131 -2.99 -7.90 -10.14
N PHE A 132 -2.79 -7.55 -8.87
CA PHE A 132 -1.46 -7.39 -8.29
C PHE A 132 -0.72 -8.74 -8.27
N ASN A 133 0.42 -8.80 -8.96
CA ASN A 133 1.26 -10.00 -9.03
C ASN A 133 2.75 -9.65 -9.13
N GLN A 134 3.17 -8.54 -8.53
CA GLN A 134 4.56 -8.10 -8.55
C GLN A 134 5.37 -8.78 -7.44
N SER A 135 6.63 -9.09 -7.74
CA SER A 135 7.51 -9.78 -6.79
C SER A 135 7.80 -8.90 -5.57
N ILE A 136 7.43 -9.40 -4.39
CA ILE A 136 7.69 -8.78 -3.07
C ILE A 136 8.47 -9.71 -2.12
N GLY A 137 8.95 -10.85 -2.62
CA GLY A 137 9.70 -11.84 -1.83
C GLY A 137 11.04 -11.33 -1.28
N SER A 138 11.59 -10.25 -1.87
CA SER A 138 12.82 -9.57 -1.41
C SER A 138 12.61 -8.64 -0.21
N TRP A 139 11.36 -8.35 0.16
CA TRP A 139 11.06 -7.46 1.28
C TRP A 139 11.56 -8.00 2.62
N ASN A 140 12.18 -7.13 3.40
CA ASN A 140 12.51 -7.41 4.80
C ASN A 140 11.29 -7.12 5.68
N VAL A 141 10.50 -8.15 5.98
CA VAL A 141 9.29 -8.05 6.82
C VAL A 141 9.52 -8.43 8.29
N SER A 142 10.77 -8.49 8.74
CA SER A 142 11.14 -8.96 10.10
C SER A 142 10.58 -8.11 11.26
N GLN A 143 10.09 -6.89 10.99
CA GLN A 143 9.42 -6.04 11.98
C GLN A 143 7.90 -6.11 11.94
N VAL A 144 7.31 -6.75 10.92
CA VAL A 144 5.86 -6.81 10.74
C VAL A 144 5.23 -7.70 11.81
N THR A 145 4.20 -7.17 12.46
CA THR A 145 3.44 -7.89 13.49
C THR A 145 2.02 -8.26 13.06
N ASP A 146 1.47 -7.59 12.05
CA ASP A 146 0.12 -7.84 11.54
C ASP A 146 0.13 -7.97 10.01
N MET A 147 -0.24 -9.17 9.53
CA MET A 147 -0.42 -9.49 8.10
C MET A 147 -1.85 -9.98 7.82
N ARG A 148 -2.81 -9.66 8.71
CA ARG A 148 -4.21 -10.05 8.52
C ARG A 148 -4.69 -9.61 7.14
N GLN A 149 -5.24 -10.57 6.40
CA GLN A 149 -5.86 -10.31 5.11
C GLN A 149 -4.97 -9.55 4.08
N MET A 150 -3.64 -9.52 4.25
CA MET A 150 -2.74 -8.72 3.39
C MET A 150 -2.92 -9.01 1.89
N ILE A 151 -3.11 -10.28 1.54
CA ILE A 151 -3.29 -10.79 0.17
C ILE A 151 -4.68 -11.45 0.04
N TYR A 152 -5.68 -10.97 0.77
CA TYR A 152 -7.05 -11.52 0.71
C TYR A 152 -7.72 -11.14 -0.60
N ASN A 153 -8.32 -12.09 -1.33
CA ASN A 153 -9.04 -11.82 -2.58
C ASN A 153 -8.17 -11.12 -3.66
N ALA A 154 -6.85 -11.30 -3.61
CA ALA A 154 -5.90 -10.82 -4.61
C ALA A 154 -5.77 -11.89 -5.70
N LEU A 155 -6.70 -11.87 -6.65
CA LEU A 155 -6.98 -12.98 -7.55
C LEU A 155 -5.79 -13.45 -8.38
N SER A 156 -4.86 -12.56 -8.72
CA SER A 156 -3.71 -12.85 -9.57
C SER A 156 -2.40 -13.10 -8.82
N PHE A 157 -2.36 -12.87 -7.51
CA PHE A 157 -1.10 -12.91 -6.75
C PHE A 157 -0.56 -14.34 -6.64
N ASN A 158 0.65 -14.57 -7.14
CA ASN A 158 1.31 -15.87 -7.08
C ASN A 158 2.85 -15.74 -7.04
N GLN A 159 3.36 -14.92 -6.11
CA GLN A 159 4.79 -14.66 -5.97
C GLN A 159 5.39 -15.37 -4.76
N PRO A 160 6.64 -15.86 -4.83
CA PRO A 160 7.25 -16.60 -3.74
C PRO A 160 7.49 -15.71 -2.52
N LEU A 161 7.11 -16.19 -1.34
CA LEU A 161 7.23 -15.49 -0.04
C LEU A 161 7.98 -16.28 1.03
N ASP A 162 8.48 -17.48 0.70
CA ASP A 162 9.12 -18.38 1.68
C ASP A 162 10.37 -17.75 2.33
N THR A 163 11.02 -16.80 1.65
CA THR A 163 12.18 -16.07 2.16
C THR A 163 11.86 -15.12 3.32
N TRP A 164 10.61 -14.73 3.51
CA TRP A 164 10.22 -13.79 4.56
C TRP A 164 10.55 -14.30 5.96
N ASP A 165 11.07 -13.40 6.81
CA ASP A 165 11.17 -13.62 8.25
C ASP A 165 9.86 -13.20 8.91
N VAL A 166 9.04 -14.18 9.26
CA VAL A 166 7.71 -14.00 9.85
C VAL A 166 7.70 -14.20 11.37
N SER A 167 8.87 -14.20 12.02
CA SER A 167 9.00 -14.54 13.44
C SER A 167 8.31 -13.57 14.40
N LYS A 168 8.12 -12.31 14.00
CA LYS A 168 7.40 -11.31 14.80
C LYS A 168 5.91 -11.21 14.49
N VAL A 169 5.42 -11.92 13.48
CA VAL A 169 4.02 -11.85 13.07
C VAL A 169 3.15 -12.49 14.15
N LYS A 170 2.17 -11.72 14.64
CA LYS A 170 1.20 -12.15 15.65
C LYS A 170 -0.06 -12.72 15.00
N THR A 171 -0.35 -12.31 13.77
CA THR A 171 -1.57 -12.74 13.06
C THR A 171 -1.41 -12.68 11.55
N MET A 172 -1.79 -13.79 10.90
CA MET A 172 -1.92 -13.97 9.45
C MET A 172 -3.34 -14.41 9.09
N SER A 173 -4.32 -14.16 9.96
CA SER A 173 -5.69 -14.62 9.73
C SER A 173 -6.21 -14.12 8.38
N ARG A 174 -6.71 -15.06 7.58
CA ARG A 174 -7.23 -14.81 6.23
C ARG A 174 -6.25 -14.16 5.25
N MET A 175 -4.94 -14.31 5.46
CA MET A 175 -3.91 -13.66 4.62
C MET A 175 -4.06 -13.96 3.12
N PHE A 176 -4.35 -15.21 2.74
CA PHE A 176 -4.49 -15.66 1.34
C PHE A 176 -5.91 -16.15 1.01
N ARG A 177 -6.87 -15.99 1.94
CA ARG A 177 -8.25 -16.43 1.72
C ARG A 177 -8.84 -15.74 0.49
N ASP A 178 -9.54 -16.52 -0.33
CA ASP A 178 -10.14 -16.11 -1.60
C ASP A 178 -9.13 -15.67 -2.67
N SER A 179 -7.84 -16.06 -2.57
CA SER A 179 -6.80 -15.79 -3.58
C SER A 179 -6.43 -17.07 -4.37
N PRO A 180 -7.24 -17.44 -5.39
CA PRO A 180 -7.16 -18.76 -6.03
C PRO A 180 -5.87 -19.02 -6.80
N SER A 181 -5.14 -17.98 -7.21
CA SER A 181 -3.86 -18.15 -7.93
C SER A 181 -2.68 -18.46 -7.01
N PHE A 182 -2.79 -18.20 -5.70
CA PHE A 182 -1.68 -18.39 -4.78
C PHE A 182 -1.40 -19.87 -4.56
N ASN A 183 -0.27 -20.36 -5.07
CA ASN A 183 0.13 -21.76 -4.99
C ASN A 183 1.61 -21.96 -4.59
N GLN A 184 2.20 -20.96 -3.92
CA GLN A 184 3.62 -20.97 -3.55
C GLN A 184 3.90 -21.79 -2.29
N CYS A 185 5.08 -22.40 -2.23
CA CYS A 185 5.56 -23.09 -1.04
C CYS A 185 5.90 -22.08 0.07
N LEU A 186 5.52 -22.39 1.31
CA LEU A 186 5.82 -21.61 2.52
C LEU A 186 6.45 -22.49 3.61
N SER A 187 7.18 -23.54 3.22
CA SER A 187 7.68 -24.56 4.13
C SER A 187 8.56 -24.01 5.26
N THR A 188 9.32 -22.94 5.01
CA THR A 188 10.21 -22.38 6.04
C THR A 188 9.45 -21.58 7.09
N TRP A 189 8.20 -21.20 6.83
CA TRP A 189 7.42 -20.41 7.80
C TRP A 189 7.14 -21.20 9.07
N ALA A 190 6.96 -22.51 8.97
CA ALA A 190 6.74 -23.39 10.13
C ALA A 190 7.86 -23.31 11.17
N GLU A 191 9.10 -23.03 10.75
CA GLU A 191 10.26 -22.89 11.63
C GLU A 191 10.44 -21.45 12.16
N LYS A 192 9.76 -20.48 11.55
CA LYS A 192 9.88 -19.05 11.87
C LYS A 192 8.74 -18.55 12.75
N THR A 193 7.52 -19.07 12.58
CA THR A 193 6.32 -18.59 13.27
C THR A 193 6.23 -19.05 14.73
N SER A 194 5.80 -18.16 15.62
CA SER A 194 5.45 -18.50 17.01
C SER A 194 4.27 -19.48 17.08
N ASP A 195 4.26 -20.40 18.05
CA ASP A 195 3.13 -21.31 18.34
C ASP A 195 1.81 -20.58 18.64
N THR A 196 1.88 -19.28 18.99
CA THR A 196 0.74 -18.43 19.30
C THR A 196 0.24 -17.58 18.14
N VAL A 197 0.85 -17.69 16.95
CA VAL A 197 0.44 -16.92 15.79
C VAL A 197 -1.00 -17.27 15.39
N ASN A 198 -1.84 -16.25 15.15
CA ASN A 198 -3.20 -16.48 14.67
C ASN A 198 -3.20 -16.70 13.15
N THR A 199 -3.37 -17.95 12.71
CA THR A 199 -3.53 -18.34 11.29
C THR A 199 -4.97 -18.66 10.91
N PHE A 200 -5.96 -18.17 11.66
CA PHE A 200 -7.37 -18.49 11.42
C PHE A 200 -7.79 -18.21 9.97
N GLY A 201 -8.17 -19.27 9.25
CA GLY A 201 -8.62 -19.22 7.86
C GLY A 201 -7.59 -18.59 6.92
N MET A 202 -6.29 -18.77 7.17
CA MET A 202 -5.19 -18.17 6.40
C MET A 202 -5.28 -18.43 4.90
N PHE A 203 -5.74 -19.62 4.49
CA PHE A 203 -5.98 -20.02 3.11
C PHE A 203 -7.47 -20.18 2.85
#